data_AF-A0A6J8BGW4-F1
#
_entry.id   AF-A0A6J8BGW4-F1
#
_cell.length_a   1.000
_cell.length_b   1.000
_cell.length_c   1.000
_cell.angle_alpha   90.00
_cell.angle_beta   90.00
_cell.angle_gamma   90.00
#
_symmetry.space_group_name_H-M   'P 1'
#
loop_
_entity.id
_entity.type
_entity.pdbx_description
1 polymer ?
#
loop_
_entity_poly.entity_id
_entity_poly.type
_entity_poly.pdbx_seq_one_letter_code
_entity_poly.pdbx_strand_id
1 'polypeptide(L)'
;METLEQLYRTVYSSNLSPKENHIAWISKIREALYSRVPSEEFYLPSFDALFLHWKRSYWVSRVWVQAYCENVQYPSLTDFGWKLEIDGQLDVIWDSPENLQNVINNIKLWTAGCNCLKSDCNSKICGCKKINMACGPGCKCGSSCKNKNINSQVCNTEETEENTAETVASTQVLYNSESDASDIGDDTMDGSVFFELQNVDDDDLENIIFNFQYQHLA
;
A
#
# COMPACT_ATOMS: atom_id res chain seq x y z
N MET A 1 9.56 20.47 0.01
CA MET A 1 8.59 19.36 -0.13
C MET A 1 7.59 19.81 -1.17
N GLU A 2 7.45 19.09 -2.28
CA GLU A 2 6.46 19.45 -3.32
C GLU A 2 5.04 19.30 -2.78
N THR A 3 4.13 20.18 -3.21
CA THR A 3 2.70 20.06 -2.87
C THR A 3 2.03 18.96 -3.70
N LEU A 4 0.92 18.41 -3.21
CA LEU A 4 0.14 17.41 -3.95
C LEU A 4 -0.27 17.91 -5.35
N GLU A 5 -0.59 19.21 -5.48
CA GLU A 5 -0.95 19.82 -6.75
C GLU A 5 0.24 19.91 -7.73
N GLN A 6 1.44 20.19 -7.22
CA GLN A 6 2.67 20.19 -8.03
C GLN A 6 3.03 18.78 -8.51
N LEU A 7 2.88 17.79 -7.63
CA LEU A 7 3.10 16.39 -7.98
C LEU A 7 2.09 15.93 -9.05
N TYR A 8 0.81 16.31 -8.90
CA TYR A 8 -0.26 15.94 -9.84
C TYR A 8 0.02 16.49 -11.25
N ARG A 9 0.34 17.79 -11.34
CA ARG A 9 0.69 18.42 -12.64
C ARG A 9 1.91 17.77 -13.27
N THR A 10 2.91 17.38 -12.49
CA THR A 10 4.13 16.73 -13.00
C THR A 10 3.82 15.38 -13.62
N VAL A 11 2.97 14.56 -12.99
CA VAL A 11 2.60 13.25 -13.52
C VAL A 11 1.72 13.38 -14.75
N TYR A 12 0.66 14.19 -14.70
CA TYR A 12 -0.31 14.29 -15.80
C TYR A 12 0.12 15.20 -16.97
N SER A 13 1.29 15.83 -16.89
CA SER A 13 1.92 16.51 -18.05
C SER A 13 2.79 15.58 -18.90
N SER A 14 2.91 14.31 -18.51
CA SER A 14 3.74 13.32 -19.22
C SER A 14 2.92 12.58 -20.30
N ASN A 15 3.55 12.23 -21.43
CA ASN A 15 2.92 11.52 -22.56
C ASN A 15 2.70 10.02 -22.28
N LEU A 16 2.48 9.66 -21.03
CA LEU A 16 2.23 8.28 -20.61
C LEU A 16 0.76 7.91 -20.87
N SER A 17 0.49 6.61 -21.01
CA SER A 17 -0.89 6.14 -21.01
C SER A 17 -1.60 6.49 -19.69
N PRO A 18 -2.94 6.58 -19.67
CA PRO A 18 -3.68 6.81 -18.43
C PRO A 18 -3.29 5.84 -17.28
N LYS A 19 -2.98 4.59 -17.62
CA LYS A 19 -2.55 3.53 -16.69
C LYS A 19 -1.21 3.81 -16.07
N GLU A 20 -0.24 4.13 -16.91
CA GLU A 20 1.11 4.48 -16.46
C GLU A 20 1.10 5.77 -15.63
N ASN A 21 0.26 6.76 -15.98
CA ASN A 21 0.05 7.97 -15.19
C ASN A 21 -0.52 7.66 -13.79
N HIS A 22 -1.52 6.79 -13.68
CA HIS A 22 -2.05 6.39 -12.38
C HIS A 22 -1.04 5.62 -11.52
N ILE A 23 -0.30 4.68 -12.13
CA ILE A 23 0.75 3.93 -11.43
C ILE A 23 1.84 4.89 -10.92
N ALA A 24 2.27 5.84 -11.75
CA ALA A 24 3.25 6.86 -11.38
C ALA A 24 2.71 7.76 -10.25
N TRP A 25 1.44 8.18 -10.33
CA TRP A 25 0.79 9.00 -9.32
C TRP A 25 0.71 8.30 -7.96
N ILE A 26 0.22 7.07 -7.93
CA ILE A 26 0.14 6.26 -6.71
C ILE A 26 1.54 6.04 -6.13
N SER A 27 2.53 5.75 -6.96
CA SER A 27 3.93 5.59 -6.52
C SER A 27 4.46 6.86 -5.85
N LYS A 28 4.15 8.04 -6.40
CA LYS A 28 4.54 9.34 -5.80
C LYS A 28 3.84 9.60 -4.46
N ILE A 29 2.55 9.28 -4.36
CA ILE A 29 1.82 9.38 -3.08
C ILE A 29 2.47 8.48 -2.03
N ARG A 30 2.81 7.23 -2.39
CA ARG A 30 3.49 6.30 -1.48
C ARG A 30 4.83 6.84 -1.02
N GLU A 31 5.68 7.28 -1.94
CA GLU A 31 6.98 7.88 -1.62
C GLU A 31 6.83 9.03 -0.62
N ALA A 32 5.86 9.93 -0.85
CA ALA A 32 5.61 11.06 0.03
C ALA A 32 5.15 10.61 1.43
N LEU A 33 4.25 9.62 1.50
CA LEU A 33 3.68 9.13 2.76
C LEU A 33 4.65 8.27 3.55
N TYR A 34 5.50 7.47 2.90
CA TYR A 34 6.42 6.54 3.57
C TYR A 34 7.36 7.24 4.56
N SER A 35 7.75 8.47 4.27
CA SER A 35 8.57 9.28 5.19
C SER A 35 7.86 9.67 6.49
N ARG A 36 6.53 9.58 6.53
CA ARG A 36 5.64 10.00 7.61
C ARG A 36 4.92 8.83 8.30
N VAL A 37 5.09 7.62 7.78
CA VAL A 37 4.46 6.41 8.31
C VAL A 37 5.21 5.98 9.58
N PRO A 38 4.52 5.91 10.74
CA PRO A 38 5.18 5.64 12.03
C PRO A 38 5.58 4.17 12.21
N SER A 39 4.84 3.25 11.60
CA SER A 39 5.06 1.80 11.70
C SER A 39 4.54 1.08 10.44
N GLU A 40 5.02 -0.15 10.24
CA GLU A 40 4.75 -0.94 9.03
C GLU A 40 3.26 -1.17 8.76
N GLU A 41 2.45 -1.27 9.80
CA GLU A 41 0.99 -1.46 9.72
C GLU A 41 0.25 -0.31 9.02
N PHE A 42 0.86 0.88 8.93
CA PHE A 42 0.31 2.02 8.21
C PHE A 42 0.89 2.18 6.80
N TYR A 43 1.73 1.24 6.35
CA TYR A 43 2.13 1.24 4.95
C TYR A 43 0.95 0.89 4.05
N LEU A 44 0.82 1.66 2.98
CA LEU A 44 -0.11 1.33 1.91
C LEU A 44 0.30 -0.01 1.25
N PRO A 45 -0.65 -0.84 0.79
CA PRO A 45 -0.36 -2.10 0.09
C PRO A 45 0.26 -1.83 -1.28
N SER A 46 1.20 -2.65 -1.77
CA SER A 46 1.80 -2.46 -3.11
C SER A 46 0.73 -2.30 -4.21
N PHE A 47 1.09 -1.73 -5.36
CA PHE A 47 0.13 -1.62 -6.47
C PHE A 47 -0.37 -3.01 -6.90
N ASP A 48 0.54 -3.99 -6.99
CA ASP A 48 0.19 -5.37 -7.33
C ASP A 48 -0.75 -5.99 -6.30
N ALA A 49 -0.47 -5.81 -5.00
CA ALA A 49 -1.34 -6.29 -3.92
C ALA A 49 -2.73 -5.64 -3.97
N LEU A 50 -2.79 -4.32 -4.23
CA LEU A 50 -4.04 -3.57 -4.39
C LEU A 50 -4.83 -4.08 -5.61
N PHE A 51 -4.15 -4.29 -6.74
CA PHE A 51 -4.78 -4.78 -7.96
C PHE A 51 -5.30 -6.22 -7.80
N LEU A 52 -4.52 -7.10 -7.15
CA LEU A 52 -4.95 -8.45 -6.80
C LEU A 52 -6.15 -8.45 -5.84
N HIS A 53 -6.17 -7.54 -4.86
CA HIS A 53 -7.33 -7.36 -3.98
C HIS A 53 -8.57 -6.92 -4.76
N TRP A 54 -8.43 -5.93 -5.66
CA TRP A 54 -9.51 -5.49 -6.53
C TRP A 54 -10.04 -6.65 -7.38
N LYS A 55 -9.17 -7.46 -8.00
CA LYS A 55 -9.59 -8.63 -8.78
C LYS A 55 -10.42 -9.62 -7.96
N ARG A 56 -10.01 -9.91 -6.73
CA ARG A 56 -10.78 -10.79 -5.83
C ARG A 56 -12.16 -10.18 -5.50
N SER A 57 -12.20 -8.90 -5.18
CA SER A 57 -13.47 -8.20 -4.91
C SER A 57 -14.39 -8.19 -6.13
N TYR A 58 -13.83 -7.98 -7.32
CA TYR A 58 -14.56 -8.04 -8.58
C TYR A 58 -15.12 -9.44 -8.87
N TRP A 59 -14.36 -10.51 -8.61
CA TRP A 59 -14.86 -11.88 -8.70
C TRP A 59 -16.07 -12.12 -7.77
N VAL A 60 -16.00 -11.63 -6.53
CA VAL A 60 -17.11 -11.73 -5.60
C VAL A 60 -18.33 -11.02 -6.17
N SER A 61 -18.21 -9.76 -6.57
CA SER A 61 -19.32 -9.01 -7.18
C SER A 61 -19.93 -9.72 -8.40
N ARG A 62 -19.08 -10.30 -9.27
CA ARG A 62 -19.47 -11.10 -10.45
C ARG A 62 -20.28 -12.36 -10.11
N VAL A 63 -20.03 -12.97 -8.95
CA VAL A 63 -20.82 -14.11 -8.47
C VAL A 63 -22.12 -13.61 -7.85
N TRP A 64 -22.07 -12.56 -7.04
CA TRP A 64 -23.21 -12.02 -6.33
C TRP A 64 -24.27 -11.39 -7.24
N VAL A 65 -23.88 -10.79 -8.37
CA VAL A 65 -24.83 -10.29 -9.36
C VAL A 65 -25.71 -11.41 -9.92
N GLN A 66 -25.27 -12.67 -9.87
CA GLN A 66 -26.03 -13.83 -10.33
C GLN A 66 -26.88 -14.47 -9.21
N ALA A 67 -27.02 -13.84 -8.04
CA ALA A 67 -27.73 -14.42 -6.90
C ALA A 67 -29.22 -14.74 -7.18
N TYR A 68 -29.80 -14.13 -8.21
CA TYR A 68 -31.18 -14.41 -8.66
C TYR A 68 -31.28 -15.57 -9.66
N CYS A 69 -30.15 -16.11 -10.14
CA CYS A 69 -30.11 -17.21 -11.10
C CYS A 69 -30.06 -18.56 -10.39
N GLU A 70 -30.86 -19.53 -10.84
CA GLU A 70 -30.82 -20.91 -10.32
C GLU A 70 -29.47 -21.60 -10.60
N ASN A 71 -28.83 -21.28 -11.74
CA ASN A 71 -27.56 -21.84 -12.16
C ASN A 71 -26.49 -20.75 -12.27
N VAL A 72 -25.74 -20.54 -11.19
CA VAL A 72 -24.65 -19.56 -11.14
C VAL A 72 -23.44 -20.04 -11.95
N GLN A 73 -22.90 -19.18 -12.80
CA GLN A 73 -21.65 -19.42 -13.51
C GLN A 73 -20.48 -18.82 -12.73
N TYR A 74 -19.55 -19.67 -12.31
CA TYR A 74 -18.38 -19.25 -11.54
C TYR A 74 -17.21 -18.94 -12.48
N PRO A 75 -16.72 -17.69 -12.51
CA PRO A 75 -15.47 -17.37 -13.22
C PRO A 75 -14.31 -18.14 -12.58
N SER A 76 -13.27 -18.44 -13.37
CA SER A 76 -12.08 -19.14 -12.87
C SER A 76 -11.42 -18.36 -11.73
N LEU A 77 -11.17 -18.98 -10.58
CA LEU A 77 -10.56 -18.29 -9.43
C LEU A 77 -9.12 -17.84 -9.70
N THR A 78 -8.37 -18.58 -10.53
CA THR A 78 -6.95 -18.31 -10.79
C THR A 78 -6.72 -16.98 -11.49
N ASP A 79 -7.70 -16.52 -12.27
CA ASP A 79 -7.60 -15.27 -13.02
C ASP A 79 -7.79 -14.05 -12.10
N PHE A 80 -8.39 -14.26 -10.93
CA PHE A 80 -8.76 -13.21 -9.98
C PHE A 80 -7.89 -13.20 -8.72
N GLY A 81 -6.65 -13.67 -8.82
CA GLY A 81 -5.65 -13.52 -7.74
C GLY A 81 -5.71 -14.59 -6.66
N TRP A 82 -6.21 -15.78 -7.01
CA TRP A 82 -6.10 -17.00 -6.23
C TRP A 82 -5.15 -17.99 -6.91
N LYS A 83 -4.59 -18.92 -6.14
CA LYS A 83 -3.83 -20.07 -6.64
C LYS A 83 -4.40 -21.35 -6.04
N LEU A 84 -4.40 -22.40 -6.84
CA LEU A 84 -4.78 -23.73 -6.40
C LEU A 84 -3.50 -24.49 -6.03
N GLU A 85 -3.43 -24.93 -4.78
CA GLU A 85 -2.33 -25.74 -4.29
C GLU A 85 -2.53 -27.22 -4.69
N ILE A 86 -1.44 -28.00 -4.60
CA ILE A 86 -1.41 -29.40 -5.05
C ILE A 86 -2.39 -30.29 -4.27
N ASP A 87 -2.66 -29.92 -3.01
CA ASP A 87 -3.60 -30.60 -2.12
C ASP A 87 -5.08 -30.21 -2.37
N GLY A 88 -5.33 -29.38 -3.38
CA GLY A 88 -6.65 -28.85 -3.72
C GLY A 88 -7.10 -27.69 -2.82
N GLN A 89 -6.24 -27.18 -1.94
CA GLN A 89 -6.53 -25.98 -1.16
C GLN A 89 -6.40 -24.72 -2.02
N LEU A 90 -7.22 -23.73 -1.72
CA LEU A 90 -7.15 -22.42 -2.35
C LEU A 90 -6.30 -21.50 -1.47
N ASP A 91 -5.31 -20.85 -2.07
CA ASP A 91 -4.47 -19.86 -1.39
C ASP A 91 -4.50 -18.50 -2.13
N VAL A 92 -4.31 -17.43 -1.37
CA VAL A 92 -4.32 -16.06 -1.89
C VAL A 92 -2.99 -15.75 -2.55
N ILE A 93 -3.03 -15.16 -3.74
CA ILE A 93 -1.86 -14.44 -4.27
C ILE A 93 -1.86 -13.04 -3.64
N TRP A 94 -0.99 -12.83 -2.66
CA TRP A 94 -0.93 -11.59 -1.89
C TRP A 94 -0.31 -10.44 -2.65
N ASP A 95 0.70 -10.72 -3.47
CA ASP A 95 1.50 -9.72 -4.17
C ASP A 95 2.24 -10.35 -5.35
N SER A 96 2.96 -9.54 -6.14
CA SER A 96 3.82 -10.07 -7.20
C SER A 96 5.00 -10.87 -6.63
N PRO A 97 5.47 -11.93 -7.33
CA PRO A 97 6.61 -12.72 -6.86
C PRO A 97 7.87 -11.89 -6.64
N GLU A 98 8.08 -10.87 -7.46
CA GLU A 98 9.20 -9.92 -7.33
C GLU A 98 9.08 -9.10 -6.04
N ASN A 99 7.91 -8.53 -5.76
CA ASN A 99 7.72 -7.74 -4.55
C ASN A 99 7.81 -8.60 -3.28
N LEU A 100 7.25 -9.82 -3.29
CA LEU A 100 7.41 -10.77 -2.19
C LEU A 100 8.89 -11.09 -1.92
N GLN A 101 9.68 -11.29 -2.98
CA GLN A 101 11.11 -11.55 -2.83
C GLN A 101 11.84 -10.34 -2.22
N ASN A 102 11.47 -9.12 -2.61
CA ASN A 102 12.01 -7.88 -2.05
C ASN A 102 11.67 -7.74 -0.55
N VAL A 103 10.42 -8.01 -0.17
CA VAL A 103 9.97 -8.03 1.23
C VAL A 103 10.77 -9.07 2.04
N ILE A 104 10.89 -10.30 1.53
CA ILE A 104 11.68 -11.36 2.18
C ILE A 104 13.14 -10.93 2.36
N ASN A 105 13.74 -10.30 1.36
CA ASN A 105 15.12 -9.82 1.43
C ASN A 105 15.27 -8.70 2.47
N ASN A 106 14.31 -7.78 2.55
CA ASN A 106 14.27 -6.73 3.56
C ASN A 106 14.14 -7.34 4.96
N ILE A 107 13.18 -8.24 5.18
CA ILE A 107 13.01 -8.92 6.48
C ILE A 107 14.29 -9.65 6.88
N LYS A 108 14.93 -10.39 5.96
CA LYS A 108 16.21 -11.06 6.22
C LYS A 108 17.30 -10.06 6.63
N LEU A 109 17.37 -8.90 6.00
CA LEU A 109 18.31 -7.84 6.37
C LEU A 109 18.03 -7.31 7.79
N TRP A 110 16.77 -7.06 8.13
CA TRP A 110 16.38 -6.52 9.43
C TRP A 110 16.52 -7.53 10.57
N THR A 111 16.34 -8.83 10.29
CA THR A 111 16.37 -9.90 11.29
C THR A 111 17.75 -10.53 11.46
N ALA A 112 18.52 -10.71 10.38
CA ALA A 112 19.84 -11.35 10.43
C ALA A 112 21.01 -10.35 10.35
N GLY A 113 20.79 -9.21 9.68
CA GLY A 113 21.78 -8.14 9.48
C GLY A 113 23.12 -8.60 8.88
N CYS A 114 24.13 -7.73 8.98
CA CYS A 114 25.51 -8.10 8.62
C CYS A 114 26.32 -8.51 9.86
N ASN A 115 27.30 -9.40 9.65
CA ASN A 115 28.23 -9.87 10.70
C ASN A 115 29.64 -9.33 10.49
N CYS A 116 29.76 -8.10 9.98
CA CYS A 116 31.05 -7.52 9.62
C CYS A 116 31.83 -7.08 10.87
N LEU A 117 32.77 -7.90 11.32
CA LEU A 117 33.62 -7.60 12.47
C LEU A 117 34.93 -6.88 12.12
N LYS A 118 35.48 -7.15 10.92
CA LYS A 118 36.82 -6.66 10.53
C LYS A 118 36.81 -5.50 9.54
N SER A 119 35.74 -5.37 8.77
CA SER A 119 35.64 -4.39 7.67
C SER A 119 34.95 -3.10 8.07
N ASP A 120 34.47 -2.99 9.32
CA ASP A 120 33.67 -1.87 9.85
C ASP A 120 32.53 -1.45 8.92
N CYS A 121 31.99 -2.38 8.15
CA CYS A 121 30.99 -2.13 7.11
C CYS A 121 31.38 -1.04 6.09
N ASN A 122 32.68 -0.80 5.87
CA ASN A 122 33.12 0.29 4.99
C ASN A 122 33.12 -0.09 3.50
N SER A 123 33.19 -1.38 3.18
CA SER A 123 33.29 -1.88 1.81
C SER A 123 32.04 -2.66 1.35
N LYS A 124 31.95 -2.94 0.05
CA LYS A 124 30.91 -3.80 -0.55
C LYS A 124 30.97 -5.28 -0.12
N ILE A 125 31.90 -5.64 0.77
CA ILE A 125 31.91 -6.94 1.46
C ILE A 125 30.74 -7.01 2.46
N CYS A 126 30.33 -5.87 3.03
CA CYS A 126 29.15 -5.80 3.87
C CYS A 126 27.88 -5.97 3.04
N GLY A 127 27.05 -6.95 3.40
CA GLY A 127 25.76 -7.22 2.74
C GLY A 127 24.85 -5.99 2.71
N CYS A 128 24.76 -5.24 3.81
CA CYS A 128 23.96 -4.00 3.88
C CYS A 128 24.48 -2.95 2.89
N LYS A 129 25.79 -2.71 2.86
CA LYS A 129 26.40 -1.71 1.96
C LYS A 129 26.35 -2.14 0.49
N LYS A 130 26.39 -3.45 0.21
CA LYS A 130 26.28 -4.01 -1.14
C LYS A 130 24.91 -3.70 -1.78
N ILE A 131 23.86 -3.66 -0.97
CA ILE A 131 22.49 -3.32 -1.40
C ILE A 131 22.13 -1.84 -1.13
N ASN A 132 23.14 -0.98 -0.90
CA ASN A 132 22.97 0.45 -0.59
C ASN A 132 22.06 0.76 0.63
N MET A 133 22.01 -0.14 1.62
CA MET A 133 21.27 0.05 2.87
C MET A 133 22.19 0.31 4.05
N ALA A 134 21.75 1.15 5.00
CA ALA A 134 22.42 1.32 6.28
C ALA A 134 22.28 0.06 7.15
N CYS A 135 23.24 -0.16 8.05
CA CYS A 135 23.17 -1.21 9.06
C CYS A 135 22.10 -0.83 10.09
N GLY A 136 21.10 -1.71 10.23
CA GLY A 136 20.03 -1.59 11.22
C GLY A 136 20.25 -2.47 12.46
N PRO A 137 19.25 -2.52 13.37
CA PRO A 137 19.32 -3.24 14.64
C PRO A 137 19.67 -4.73 14.54
N GLY A 138 19.32 -5.41 13.44
CA GLY A 138 19.69 -6.82 13.24
C GLY A 138 21.17 -7.04 12.91
N CYS A 139 21.95 -5.99 12.64
CA CYS A 139 23.37 -6.12 12.31
C CYS A 139 24.21 -6.40 13.56
N LYS A 140 25.08 -7.41 13.46
CA LYS A 140 26.07 -7.78 14.48
C LYS A 140 27.44 -7.19 14.18
N CYS A 141 27.51 -6.18 13.31
CA CYS A 141 28.72 -5.39 13.13
C CYS A 141 29.05 -4.63 14.42
N GLY A 142 30.33 -4.53 14.76
CA GLY A 142 30.77 -3.91 16.01
C GLY A 142 30.43 -2.42 16.11
N SER A 143 30.72 -1.83 17.27
CA SER A 143 30.52 -0.40 17.56
C SER A 143 31.23 0.54 16.57
N SER A 144 32.29 0.07 15.92
CA SER A 144 33.07 0.73 14.86
C SER A 144 32.38 0.75 13.50
N CYS A 145 31.14 0.25 13.36
CA CYS A 145 30.40 0.25 12.09
C CYS A 145 30.34 1.66 11.46
N LYS A 146 30.85 1.79 10.23
CA LYS A 146 30.85 3.02 9.41
C LYS A 146 29.64 3.14 8.49
N ASN A 147 28.74 2.16 8.48
CA ASN A 147 27.54 2.14 7.67
C ASN A 147 26.29 2.27 8.57
N LYS A 148 26.27 3.23 9.50
CA LYS A 148 25.13 3.47 10.41
C LYS A 148 24.11 4.39 9.76
N ASN A 149 22.84 4.24 10.14
CA ASN A 149 21.81 5.20 9.79
C ASN A 149 21.96 6.45 10.69
N ILE A 150 22.32 7.59 10.09
CA ILE A 150 22.59 8.83 10.82
C ILE A 150 21.28 9.47 11.35
N ASN A 151 20.12 9.05 10.84
CA ASN A 151 18.82 9.62 11.19
C ASN A 151 18.08 8.91 12.35
N SER A 152 18.66 7.89 12.99
CA SER A 152 17.99 7.16 14.07
C SER A 152 18.31 7.68 15.48
N GLN A 153 18.88 8.89 15.59
CA GLN A 153 19.33 9.44 16.87
C GLN A 153 18.27 10.35 17.51
N VAL A 154 17.08 9.83 17.81
CA VAL A 154 16.21 10.40 18.85
C VAL A 154 15.46 9.28 19.56
N CYS A 155 16.11 8.64 20.53
CA CYS A 155 15.42 8.00 21.64
C CYS A 155 16.24 8.21 22.92
N ASN A 156 15.63 8.86 23.91
CA ASN A 156 15.94 8.86 25.34
C ASN A 156 17.08 9.76 25.84
N THR A 157 16.69 10.82 26.56
CA THR A 157 17.29 11.11 27.87
C THR A 157 16.17 11.40 28.87
N GLU A 158 16.33 10.83 30.05
CA GLU A 158 15.47 10.90 31.23
C GLU A 158 15.36 12.33 31.80
N GLU A 159 14.31 12.49 32.60
CA GLU A 159 13.80 13.65 33.35
C GLU A 159 14.81 14.73 33.79
N THR A 160 14.42 16.00 33.62
CA THR A 160 14.64 17.04 34.63
C THR A 160 13.55 18.11 34.50
N GLU A 161 12.83 18.32 35.59
CA GLU A 161 11.80 19.35 35.76
C GLU A 161 12.40 20.75 35.58
N GLU A 162 11.81 21.56 34.70
CA GLU A 162 11.75 23.01 34.94
C GLU A 162 10.52 23.60 34.22
N ASN A 163 9.65 24.20 35.04
CA ASN A 163 8.45 24.92 34.63
C ASN A 163 8.82 26.15 33.80
N THR A 164 8.33 26.24 32.56
CA THR A 164 7.83 27.51 32.01
C THR A 164 6.75 27.24 30.99
N ALA A 165 5.57 27.78 31.28
CA ALA A 165 4.38 27.69 30.46
C ALA A 165 4.55 28.42 29.12
N GLU A 166 4.30 27.72 28.01
CA GLU A 166 3.83 28.35 26.78
C GLU A 166 2.94 27.36 26.01
N THR A 167 1.68 27.77 25.91
CA THR A 167 0.54 27.09 25.29
C THR A 167 0.79 26.78 23.80
N VAL A 168 0.74 25.50 23.44
CA VAL A 168 0.51 25.07 22.05
C VAL A 168 -0.58 23.99 22.04
N ALA A 169 -1.65 24.29 21.32
CA ALA A 169 -2.89 23.54 21.28
C ALA A 169 -2.67 22.10 20.78
N SER A 170 -2.97 21.13 21.63
CA SER A 170 -3.15 19.73 21.25
C SER A 170 -4.53 19.55 20.65
N THR A 171 -4.61 19.38 19.33
CA THR A 171 -5.81 18.84 18.68
C THR A 171 -5.89 17.35 18.95
N GLN A 172 -6.61 16.98 20.01
CA GLN A 172 -7.07 15.61 20.21
C GLN A 172 -8.22 15.35 19.23
N VAL A 173 -8.04 14.37 18.34
CA VAL A 173 -9.12 13.88 17.47
C VAL A 173 -9.96 12.93 18.33
N LEU A 174 -11.03 13.44 18.92
CA LEU A 174 -12.06 12.67 19.59
C LEU A 174 -12.87 11.89 18.55
N TYR A 175 -12.78 10.57 18.60
CA TYR A 175 -13.73 9.66 17.97
C TYR A 175 -15.05 9.78 18.74
N ASN A 176 -16.01 10.54 18.20
CA ASN A 176 -17.40 10.48 18.65
C ASN A 176 -18.14 9.45 17.80
N SER A 177 -18.33 8.27 18.38
CA SER A 177 -19.32 7.31 17.95
C SER A 177 -20.65 7.67 18.60
N GLU A 178 -21.47 8.46 17.91
CA GLU A 178 -22.88 8.62 18.26
C GLU A 178 -23.73 8.26 17.04
N SER A 179 -24.35 7.08 17.17
CA SER A 179 -25.46 6.63 16.38
C SER A 179 -26.69 7.46 16.74
N ASP A 180 -27.24 8.19 15.79
CA ASP A 180 -28.63 8.62 15.85
C ASP A 180 -29.30 8.37 14.51
N ALA A 181 -30.28 7.47 14.57
CA ALA A 181 -31.20 7.15 13.51
C ALA A 181 -32.32 8.19 13.51
N SER A 182 -32.46 8.92 12.40
CA SER A 182 -33.76 9.45 11.97
C SER A 182 -33.71 9.88 10.51
N ASP A 183 -34.45 9.11 9.70
CA ASP A 183 -35.49 9.60 8.79
C ASP A 183 -35.15 10.71 7.78
N ILE A 184 -35.22 10.35 6.48
CA ILE A 184 -35.82 11.08 5.34
C ILE A 184 -35.13 10.62 4.03
N GLY A 185 -35.95 10.17 3.07
CA GLY A 185 -35.60 10.22 1.64
C GLY A 185 -35.66 8.88 0.92
N ASP A 186 -36.87 8.48 0.53
CA ASP A 186 -37.14 7.53 -0.54
C ASP A 186 -36.63 8.13 -1.88
N ASP A 187 -35.36 7.86 -2.21
CA ASP A 187 -34.84 8.02 -3.56
C ASP A 187 -34.57 6.63 -4.13
N THR A 188 -35.48 6.19 -5.00
CA THR A 188 -35.29 5.05 -5.89
C THR A 188 -33.96 5.21 -6.63
N MET A 189 -32.95 4.45 -6.21
CA MET A 189 -31.74 4.23 -7.00
C MET A 189 -32.16 3.61 -8.33
N ASP A 190 -31.99 4.38 -9.41
CA ASP A 190 -32.16 3.93 -10.78
C ASP A 190 -31.24 2.73 -11.04
N GLY A 191 -31.85 1.55 -11.24
CA GLY A 191 -31.16 0.29 -11.52
C GLY A 191 -30.48 0.24 -12.90
N SER A 192 -30.45 1.35 -13.64
CA SER A 192 -29.76 1.47 -14.93
C SER A 192 -28.23 1.29 -14.81
N VAL A 193 -27.62 1.72 -13.70
CA VAL A 193 -26.15 1.65 -13.49
C VAL A 193 -25.66 0.21 -13.29
N PHE A 194 -26.53 -0.70 -12.82
CA PHE A 194 -26.14 -2.09 -12.56
C PHE A 194 -26.16 -2.97 -13.83
N PHE A 195 -26.81 -2.50 -14.89
CA PHE A 195 -27.04 -3.29 -16.11
C PHE A 195 -25.90 -3.16 -17.14
N GLU A 196 -25.05 -2.12 -17.05
CA GLU A 196 -23.95 -1.91 -18.01
C GLU A 196 -22.72 -2.80 -17.77
N LEU A 197 -22.60 -3.48 -16.62
CA LEU A 197 -21.49 -4.40 -16.35
C LEU A 197 -21.67 -5.81 -16.92
N GLN A 198 -22.84 -6.11 -17.49
CA GLN A 198 -23.15 -7.46 -17.97
C GLN A 198 -22.55 -7.80 -19.35
N ASN A 199 -22.08 -6.80 -20.11
CA ASN A 199 -21.65 -6.99 -21.52
C ASN A 199 -20.32 -6.31 -21.88
N VAL A 200 -19.41 -6.17 -20.93
CA VAL A 200 -18.12 -5.50 -21.18
C VAL A 200 -17.06 -6.57 -21.44
N ASP A 201 -16.47 -6.54 -22.64
CA ASP A 201 -15.31 -7.36 -22.98
C ASP A 201 -14.14 -7.06 -22.01
N ASP A 202 -13.29 -8.04 -21.72
CA ASP A 202 -12.22 -7.91 -20.72
C ASP A 202 -11.27 -6.71 -20.99
N ASP A 203 -11.13 -6.29 -22.25
CA ASP A 203 -10.34 -5.10 -22.66
C ASP A 203 -11.04 -3.76 -22.34
N ASP A 204 -12.37 -3.72 -22.25
CA ASP A 204 -13.15 -2.52 -21.95
C ASP A 204 -13.34 -2.31 -20.43
N LEU A 205 -13.16 -3.35 -19.61
CA LEU A 205 -13.15 -3.25 -18.15
C LEU A 205 -11.96 -2.46 -17.61
N GLU A 206 -10.80 -2.49 -18.28
CA GLU A 206 -9.67 -1.60 -17.96
C GLU A 206 -10.05 -0.12 -18.14
N ASN A 207 -10.90 0.21 -19.13
CA ASN A 207 -11.38 1.57 -19.40
C ASN A 207 -12.48 2.04 -18.43
N ILE A 208 -13.29 1.14 -17.90
CA ILE A 208 -14.33 1.49 -16.90
C ILE A 208 -13.70 1.90 -15.57
N ILE A 209 -12.58 1.28 -15.18
CA ILE A 209 -11.79 1.70 -14.01
C ILE A 209 -11.28 3.14 -14.18
N PHE A 210 -10.90 3.54 -15.40
CA PHE A 210 -10.45 4.92 -15.68
C PHE A 210 -11.53 5.97 -15.43
N ASN A 211 -12.80 5.63 -15.66
CA ASN A 211 -13.90 6.60 -15.55
C ASN A 211 -14.52 6.65 -14.15
N PHE A 212 -14.49 5.56 -13.37
CA PHE A 212 -15.08 5.56 -12.01
C PHE A 212 -14.34 6.45 -11.01
N GLN A 213 -13.03 6.68 -11.17
CA GLN A 213 -12.28 7.65 -10.35
C GLN A 213 -12.57 9.11 -10.70
N TYR A 214 -13.14 9.40 -11.88
CA TYR A 214 -13.45 10.76 -12.33
C TYR A 214 -14.74 11.34 -11.72
N GLN A 215 -15.65 10.52 -11.22
CA GLN A 215 -16.95 11.00 -10.72
C GLN A 215 -16.99 11.40 -9.23
N HIS A 216 -15.91 11.21 -8.47
CA HIS A 216 -15.84 11.61 -7.06
C HIS A 216 -14.89 12.78 -6.75
N LEU A 217 -14.44 13.51 -7.78
CA LEU A 217 -13.59 14.71 -7.63
C LEU A 217 -14.13 15.94 -8.39
N ALA A 218 -15.43 15.96 -8.72
CA ALA A 218 -16.13 17.15 -9.22
C ALA A 218 -17.05 17.73 -8.15
#